data_AF-R7J6C2-F1
#
_entry.id   AF-R7J6C2-F1
#
_cell.length_a   1.000
_cell.length_b   1.000
_cell.length_c   1.000
_cell.angle_alpha   90.00
_cell.angle_beta   90.00
_cell.angle_gamma   90.00
#
_symmetry.space_group_name_H-M   'P 1'
#
loop_
_entity.id
_entity.type
_entity.pdbx_description
1 polymer ?
#
loop_
_entity_poly.entity_id
_entity_poly.type
_entity_poly.pdbx_seq_one_letter_code
_entity_poly.pdbx_strand_id
1 'polypeptide(L)'
;MSLKVNDTNSLNKKINFKSEPHQETKENKPQESEKEKSFYERNKNALIALSAIGAAAIAIGTHHYIKNRNLKNVTEEASDKITKKGQKTFDEFEKKLSELGEKDDATDIIKPILAENNPVLKMQTIEFLLKENGKHINANNWEDIFNTLVSMKPSENIKSEKITSRASELYNILAQKNIVTSEVLDKIIAKLPEVSDEIKLNLSQKFISSTYSKNTLSTEQTKKVLDMLNNVKQEKFDYYTSDITHYKDYSTSGLRYYYNKKLFTEAAIDEKYLADIKNILNGNTLPDDIKLQLMDDIYYSKFIDNKNDNKTGIALIKEMLKSFENNKVDTYKTPNSIISFEHDKFSLGSRLFSRVNTYDNFGVFTTEEKLKIAQSLKEASKKVKVNTSTLGGNAHYINEIYSKELDLRSKNFFEKFNAETSLNDFDKFIDDMLNGYEEAKGHFIKGGIFEELDEIILSQRFLNFRFDVCIMIMKKDLELLSKSDIQGSKQLNDIFEKISTFAKKHFNTSENKYYKKSGSSNSQGSKFNFNDFINDKVKEAKSTLSEFLKKDKSLQEFVEIIENNKLDKTALKNIKRKFAIKYHPDKAKDDNQRAEFTRIFQEINNAVETLEKTL
;
A
#
# COMPACT_ATOMS: atom_id res chain seq x y z
N MET A 1 14.13 36.11 -49.77
CA MET A 1 15.59 36.27 -49.56
C MET A 1 16.05 34.99 -48.86
N SER A 2 16.55 33.93 -49.48
CA SER A 2 17.15 33.71 -50.82
C SER A 2 18.67 33.94 -50.90
N LEU A 3 19.44 32.84 -50.73
CA LEU A 3 20.83 32.61 -51.24
C LEU A 3 21.95 33.48 -50.58
N LYS A 4 23.24 33.13 -50.54
CA LYS A 4 24.13 32.03 -51.04
C LYS A 4 25.34 32.02 -50.07
N VAL A 5 25.95 30.92 -49.60
CA VAL A 5 26.75 29.85 -50.26
C VAL A 5 27.92 30.35 -51.11
N ASN A 6 29.14 30.07 -50.62
CA ASN A 6 30.41 29.71 -51.31
C ASN A 6 31.59 29.95 -50.33
N ASP A 7 32.78 29.35 -50.40
CA ASP A 7 33.33 28.06 -50.87
C ASP A 7 34.84 28.24 -51.10
N THR A 8 35.71 27.33 -50.64
CA THR A 8 36.98 26.83 -51.26
C THR A 8 37.77 26.00 -50.22
N ASN A 9 38.04 24.71 -50.43
CA ASN A 9 39.06 24.03 -51.29
C ASN A 9 40.49 24.04 -50.71
N SER A 10 41.35 23.01 -50.85
CA SER A 10 41.29 21.64 -51.44
C SER A 10 42.38 20.76 -50.76
N LEU A 11 42.74 19.49 -51.05
CA LEU A 11 42.61 18.52 -52.17
C LEU A 11 42.21 17.12 -51.61
N ASN A 12 41.72 16.09 -52.33
CA ASN A 12 41.60 15.73 -53.76
C ASN A 12 42.67 14.75 -54.35
N LYS A 13 42.34 13.44 -54.41
CA LYS A 13 42.78 12.36 -55.36
C LYS A 13 41.96 11.09 -55.03
N LYS A 14 40.97 10.66 -55.85
CA LYS A 14 41.03 9.69 -56.99
C LYS A 14 41.68 8.34 -56.62
N ILE A 15 41.10 7.16 -56.94
CA ILE A 15 40.67 6.65 -58.27
C ILE A 15 39.28 5.94 -58.23
N ASN A 16 38.67 5.61 -59.38
CA ASN A 16 37.31 5.06 -59.57
C ASN A 16 37.19 4.22 -60.88
N PHE A 17 36.43 3.10 -60.90
CA PHE A 17 35.77 2.43 -62.04
C PHE A 17 34.73 1.41 -61.49
N LYS A 18 33.43 1.47 -61.81
CA LYS A 18 32.66 0.86 -62.93
C LYS A 18 32.70 -0.69 -63.00
N SER A 19 31.62 -1.43 -63.35
CA SER A 19 30.50 -1.11 -64.27
C SER A 19 29.12 -1.75 -63.91
N GLU A 20 28.15 -1.60 -64.84
CA GLU A 20 26.67 -1.69 -64.75
C GLU A 20 26.00 -3.10 -64.63
N PRO A 21 24.67 -3.19 -64.41
CA PRO A 21 23.94 -4.44 -64.13
C PRO A 21 23.22 -5.05 -65.36
N HIS A 22 22.72 -6.29 -65.20
CA HIS A 22 21.76 -6.92 -66.12
C HIS A 22 20.47 -7.36 -65.40
N GLN A 23 19.33 -7.24 -66.10
CA GLN A 23 18.05 -7.86 -65.76
C GLN A 23 17.86 -9.20 -66.51
N GLU A 24 16.73 -9.87 -66.21
CA GLU A 24 16.02 -10.97 -66.90
C GLU A 24 15.81 -12.22 -66.02
N THR A 25 14.69 -12.94 -66.03
CA THR A 25 13.30 -12.69 -66.52
C THR A 25 12.33 -13.54 -65.67
N LYS A 26 11.03 -13.21 -65.60
CA LYS A 26 10.00 -14.08 -64.99
C LYS A 26 9.50 -15.15 -65.97
N GLU A 27 9.44 -16.41 -65.54
CA GLU A 27 8.49 -17.39 -66.08
C GLU A 27 7.44 -17.76 -65.03
N ASN A 28 6.27 -18.21 -65.49
CA ASN A 28 5.10 -18.55 -64.68
C ASN A 28 4.51 -19.86 -65.24
N LYS A 29 4.43 -20.94 -64.44
CA LYS A 29 3.79 -22.23 -64.78
C LYS A 29 3.30 -22.95 -63.49
N PRO A 30 2.45 -23.99 -63.56
CA PRO A 30 1.19 -23.95 -62.80
C PRO A 30 1.26 -24.54 -61.39
N GLN A 31 0.19 -24.33 -60.62
CA GLN A 31 -0.02 -25.04 -59.34
C GLN A 31 -0.23 -26.54 -59.57
N GLU A 32 0.69 -27.35 -59.08
CA GLU A 32 0.39 -28.73 -58.66
C GLU A 32 0.01 -28.75 -57.17
N SER A 33 -0.95 -29.60 -56.80
CA SER A 33 -1.43 -29.73 -55.43
C SER A 33 -0.54 -30.67 -54.60
N GLU A 34 0.65 -30.21 -54.20
CA GLU A 34 1.44 -30.92 -53.19
C GLU A 34 0.63 -31.08 -51.89
N LYS A 35 0.50 -32.34 -51.44
CA LYS A 35 -0.11 -32.69 -50.15
C LYS A 35 0.66 -32.02 -49.02
N GLU A 36 -0.05 -31.48 -48.02
CA GLU A 36 0.60 -30.91 -46.84
C GLU A 36 1.52 -31.94 -46.16
N LYS A 37 2.83 -31.74 -46.28
CA LYS A 37 3.85 -32.48 -45.53
C LYS A 37 3.56 -32.31 -44.03
N SER A 38 3.65 -33.40 -43.26
CA SER A 38 3.35 -33.36 -41.82
C SER A 38 4.28 -32.38 -41.09
N PHE A 39 3.92 -31.97 -39.87
CA PHE A 39 4.81 -31.13 -39.05
C PHE A 39 6.22 -31.72 -38.91
N TYR A 40 6.33 -33.06 -38.88
CA TYR A 40 7.59 -33.78 -38.78
C TYR A 40 8.42 -33.72 -40.07
N GLU A 41 7.78 -33.84 -41.25
CA GLU A 41 8.45 -33.65 -42.54
C GLU A 41 8.85 -32.19 -42.77
N ARG A 42 7.96 -31.23 -42.50
CA ARG A 42 8.25 -29.78 -42.62
C ARG A 42 9.42 -29.35 -41.74
N ASN A 43 9.51 -29.87 -40.51
CA ASN A 43 10.59 -29.53 -39.58
C ASN A 43 11.76 -30.52 -39.59
N LYS A 44 11.80 -31.49 -40.51
CA LYS A 44 12.82 -32.57 -40.53
C LYS A 44 14.24 -32.03 -40.50
N ASN A 45 14.55 -31.01 -41.31
CA ASN A 45 15.87 -30.39 -41.33
C ASN A 45 16.16 -29.57 -40.07
N ALA A 46 15.15 -28.99 -39.41
CA ALA A 46 15.30 -28.28 -38.14
C ALA A 46 15.49 -29.26 -36.96
N LEU A 47 14.79 -30.39 -36.96
CA LEU A 47 14.98 -31.50 -36.01
C LEU A 47 16.33 -32.19 -36.21
N ILE A 48 16.77 -32.41 -37.45
CA ILE A 48 18.12 -32.87 -37.76
C ILE A 48 19.15 -31.84 -37.28
N ALA A 49 18.97 -30.54 -37.55
CA ALA A 49 19.84 -29.49 -37.03
C ALA A 49 19.89 -29.44 -35.49
N LEU A 50 18.74 -29.56 -34.80
CA LEU A 50 18.68 -29.63 -33.33
C LEU A 50 19.34 -30.90 -32.78
N SER A 51 19.18 -32.05 -33.45
CA SER A 51 19.87 -33.29 -33.09
C SER A 51 21.38 -33.22 -33.36
N ALA A 52 21.80 -32.51 -34.42
CA ALA A 52 23.20 -32.24 -34.73
C ALA A 52 23.81 -31.23 -33.77
N ILE A 53 23.04 -30.24 -33.28
CA ILE A 53 23.44 -29.33 -32.19
C ILE A 53 23.53 -30.09 -30.86
N GLY A 54 22.61 -31.03 -30.58
CA GLY A 54 22.68 -31.90 -29.39
C GLY A 54 23.89 -32.85 -29.44
N ALA A 55 24.12 -33.49 -30.57
CA ALA A 55 25.31 -34.31 -30.81
C ALA A 55 26.60 -33.47 -30.77
N ALA A 56 26.58 -32.25 -31.32
CA ALA A 56 27.69 -31.31 -31.22
C ALA A 56 27.92 -30.83 -29.79
N ALA A 57 26.89 -30.64 -28.96
CA ALA A 57 27.06 -30.29 -27.54
C ALA A 57 27.71 -31.44 -26.75
N ILE A 58 27.29 -32.68 -26.99
CA ILE A 58 27.89 -33.89 -26.37
C ILE A 58 29.33 -34.10 -26.89
N ALA A 59 29.57 -33.87 -28.19
CA ALA A 59 30.90 -33.92 -28.78
C ALA A 59 31.81 -32.78 -28.27
N ILE A 60 31.30 -31.55 -28.11
CA ILE A 60 32.05 -30.41 -27.55
C ILE A 60 32.42 -30.70 -26.10
N GLY A 61 31.50 -31.24 -25.29
CA GLY A 61 31.78 -31.64 -23.91
C GLY A 61 32.86 -32.73 -23.80
N THR A 62 32.79 -33.77 -24.64
CA THR A 62 33.80 -34.85 -24.65
C THR A 62 35.12 -34.42 -25.29
N HIS A 63 35.12 -33.53 -26.28
CA HIS A 63 36.33 -33.04 -26.94
C HIS A 63 37.04 -31.95 -26.13
N HIS A 64 36.34 -31.12 -25.34
CA HIS A 64 36.97 -30.22 -24.35
C HIS A 64 37.73 -31.00 -23.27
N TYR A 65 37.16 -32.12 -22.80
CA TYR A 65 37.83 -32.97 -21.82
C TYR A 65 39.15 -33.57 -22.34
N ILE A 66 39.22 -33.89 -23.64
CA ILE A 66 40.39 -34.53 -24.26
C ILE A 66 41.42 -33.51 -24.78
N LYS A 67 40.98 -32.35 -25.29
CA LYS A 67 41.87 -31.35 -25.93
C LYS A 67 42.64 -30.47 -24.94
N ASN A 68 42.18 -30.37 -23.68
CA ASN A 68 42.83 -29.59 -22.62
C ASN A 68 44.21 -30.10 -22.15
N ARG A 69 44.78 -31.13 -22.80
CA ARG A 69 46.15 -31.61 -22.50
C ARG A 69 47.24 -31.05 -23.43
N ASN A 70 46.89 -30.40 -24.54
CA ASN A 70 47.87 -29.85 -25.50
C ASN A 70 47.35 -28.62 -26.26
N LEU A 71 47.54 -27.43 -25.68
CA LEU A 71 47.84 -26.19 -26.43
C LEU A 71 48.31 -25.07 -25.48
N LYS A 72 49.61 -24.73 -25.55
CA LYS A 72 50.14 -23.50 -24.95
C LYS A 72 50.01 -22.36 -25.96
N ASN A 73 49.32 -21.27 -25.61
CA ASN A 73 49.91 -19.90 -25.53
C ASN A 73 48.88 -18.76 -25.68
N VAL A 74 48.98 -17.80 -24.75
CA VAL A 74 48.78 -16.35 -24.93
C VAL A 74 47.39 -15.89 -25.42
N THR A 75 46.45 -15.90 -24.48
CA THR A 75 45.94 -14.64 -23.92
C THR A 75 46.34 -14.56 -22.45
N GLU A 76 46.60 -13.37 -21.89
CA GLU A 76 46.90 -13.23 -20.46
C GLU A 76 45.62 -13.31 -19.62
N GLU A 77 45.13 -14.55 -19.44
CA GLU A 77 44.11 -14.84 -18.44
C GLU A 77 44.68 -14.51 -17.04
N ALA A 78 43.92 -13.74 -16.26
CA ALA A 78 44.31 -13.35 -14.92
C ALA A 78 44.56 -14.60 -14.05
N SER A 79 45.79 -14.77 -13.58
CA SER A 79 46.16 -15.93 -12.79
C SER A 79 45.38 -15.95 -11.47
N ASP A 80 44.45 -16.90 -11.36
CA ASP A 80 43.56 -17.09 -10.20
C ASP A 80 44.29 -17.62 -8.94
N LYS A 81 45.64 -17.56 -8.94
CA LYS A 81 46.54 -17.89 -7.84
C LYS A 81 47.61 -16.80 -7.74
N ILE A 82 48.05 -16.48 -6.53
CA ILE A 82 49.14 -15.53 -6.35
C ILE A 82 50.45 -16.13 -6.87
N THR A 83 51.17 -15.38 -7.71
CA THR A 83 52.46 -15.81 -8.26
C THR A 83 53.61 -15.42 -7.33
N LYS A 84 54.80 -16.04 -7.50
CA LYS A 84 56.01 -15.60 -6.79
C LYS A 84 56.41 -14.13 -7.08
N LYS A 85 55.93 -13.53 -8.18
CA LYS A 85 56.03 -12.08 -8.42
C LYS A 85 55.00 -11.34 -7.56
N GLY A 86 53.73 -11.74 -7.63
CA GLY A 86 52.62 -11.12 -6.89
C GLY A 86 52.84 -11.11 -5.38
N GLN A 87 53.37 -12.20 -4.80
CA GLN A 87 53.71 -12.21 -3.37
C GLN A 87 54.77 -11.16 -3.04
N LYS A 88 55.87 -11.07 -3.81
CA LYS A 88 56.88 -10.01 -3.59
C LYS A 88 56.31 -8.60 -3.72
N THR A 89 55.37 -8.38 -4.66
CA THR A 89 54.66 -7.11 -4.80
C THR A 89 53.79 -6.81 -3.57
N PHE A 90 53.16 -7.82 -2.98
CA PHE A 90 52.46 -7.69 -1.70
C PHE A 90 53.42 -7.40 -0.53
N ASP A 91 54.52 -8.16 -0.40
CA ASP A 91 55.52 -7.98 0.66
C ASP A 91 56.13 -6.56 0.64
N GLU A 92 56.37 -6.02 -0.56
CA GLU A 92 56.87 -4.65 -0.76
C GLU A 92 55.80 -3.58 -0.45
N PHE A 93 54.52 -3.85 -0.76
CA PHE A 93 53.40 -3.00 -0.39
C PHE A 93 53.17 -2.97 1.13
N GLU A 94 53.11 -4.13 1.79
CA GLU A 94 52.95 -4.27 3.24
C GLU A 94 54.05 -3.51 3.97
N LYS A 95 55.31 -3.67 3.53
CA LYS A 95 56.44 -2.91 4.07
C LYS A 95 56.22 -1.40 3.91
N LYS A 96 56.00 -0.89 2.69
CA LYS A 96 55.84 0.55 2.44
C LYS A 96 54.67 1.17 3.20
N LEU A 97 53.57 0.42 3.37
CA LEU A 97 52.42 0.88 4.15
C LEU A 97 52.73 0.88 5.66
N SER A 98 53.50 -0.09 6.16
CA SER A 98 53.92 -0.15 7.56
C SER A 98 54.87 1.00 7.96
N GLU A 99 55.62 1.53 7.00
CA GLU A 99 56.52 2.68 7.16
C GLU A 99 55.76 4.03 7.23
N LEU A 100 54.44 4.07 6.95
CA LEU A 100 53.62 5.27 7.02
C LEU A 100 52.92 5.49 8.39
N GLY A 101 52.81 6.76 8.77
CA GLY A 101 51.94 7.23 9.84
C GLY A 101 50.45 7.07 9.52
N GLU A 102 49.61 7.09 10.56
CA GLU A 102 48.15 6.90 10.44
C GLU A 102 47.43 7.98 9.62
N LYS A 103 48.02 9.17 9.47
CA LYS A 103 47.45 10.31 8.74
C LYS A 103 48.08 10.55 7.37
N ASP A 104 49.08 9.76 7.00
CA ASP A 104 49.83 9.94 5.76
C ASP A 104 49.03 9.39 4.58
N ASP A 105 49.10 10.06 3.43
CA ASP A 105 48.33 9.64 2.27
C ASP A 105 48.98 8.46 1.54
N ALA A 106 48.40 7.28 1.74
CA ALA A 106 48.84 6.04 1.12
C ALA A 106 48.41 5.88 -0.36
N THR A 107 47.76 6.87 -0.98
CA THR A 107 47.22 6.77 -2.36
C THR A 107 48.27 6.26 -3.36
N ASP A 108 49.49 6.80 -3.36
CA ASP A 108 50.56 6.40 -4.29
C ASP A 108 51.16 5.01 -4.01
N ILE A 109 50.88 4.41 -2.84
CA ILE A 109 51.28 3.04 -2.47
C ILE A 109 50.15 2.05 -2.82
N ILE A 110 48.89 2.46 -2.60
CA ILE A 110 47.70 1.62 -2.83
C ILE A 110 47.37 1.52 -4.33
N LYS A 111 47.36 2.65 -5.05
CA LYS A 111 46.90 2.71 -6.45
C LYS A 111 47.69 1.79 -7.41
N PRO A 112 49.03 1.64 -7.31
CA PRO A 112 49.78 0.75 -8.19
C PRO A 112 49.46 -0.74 -7.98
N ILE A 113 49.34 -1.21 -6.73
CA ILE A 113 49.02 -2.62 -6.45
C ILE A 113 47.55 -2.95 -6.78
N LEU A 114 46.64 -1.98 -6.67
CA LEU A 114 45.27 -2.11 -7.18
C LEU A 114 45.17 -1.98 -8.71
N ALA A 115 46.24 -1.62 -9.43
CA ALA A 115 46.26 -1.66 -10.89
C ALA A 115 46.63 -3.07 -11.45
N GLU A 116 47.42 -3.87 -10.72
CA GLU A 116 47.92 -5.18 -11.15
C GLU A 116 46.81 -6.14 -11.63
N ASN A 117 47.08 -6.91 -12.69
CA ASN A 117 46.09 -7.84 -13.29
C ASN A 117 46.02 -9.19 -12.56
N ASN A 118 45.85 -9.14 -11.23
CA ASN A 118 45.72 -10.33 -10.38
C ASN A 118 44.63 -10.11 -9.30
N PRO A 119 43.45 -10.75 -9.43
CA PRO A 119 42.35 -10.60 -8.48
C PRO A 119 42.71 -11.05 -7.05
N VAL A 120 43.53 -12.09 -6.90
CA VAL A 120 43.93 -12.62 -5.58
C VAL A 120 44.81 -11.61 -4.84
N LEU A 121 45.79 -11.02 -5.54
CA LEU A 121 46.63 -9.94 -5.02
C LEU A 121 45.79 -8.71 -4.62
N LYS A 122 44.84 -8.32 -5.46
CA LYS A 122 43.89 -7.22 -5.17
C LYS A 122 43.07 -7.49 -3.91
N MET A 123 42.48 -8.68 -3.79
CA MET A 123 41.71 -9.06 -2.62
C MET A 123 42.60 -9.10 -1.36
N GLN A 124 43.78 -9.71 -1.42
CA GLN A 124 44.74 -9.75 -0.30
C GLN A 124 45.19 -8.35 0.15
N THR A 125 45.39 -7.43 -0.79
CA THR A 125 45.68 -6.00 -0.54
C THR A 125 44.52 -5.32 0.19
N ILE A 126 43.29 -5.53 -0.27
CA ILE A 126 42.09 -4.96 0.34
C ILE A 126 41.87 -5.54 1.75
N GLU A 127 42.05 -6.85 1.95
CA GLU A 127 41.96 -7.48 3.26
C GLU A 127 43.00 -6.94 4.25
N PHE A 128 44.23 -6.66 3.80
CA PHE A 128 45.26 -6.02 4.61
C PHE A 128 44.86 -4.58 5.00
N LEU A 129 44.34 -3.80 4.05
CA LEU A 129 43.88 -2.42 4.30
C LEU A 129 42.72 -2.36 5.31
N LEU A 130 41.79 -3.32 5.28
CA LEU A 130 40.63 -3.36 6.18
C LEU A 130 41.00 -3.81 7.59
N LYS A 131 41.91 -4.79 7.72
CA LYS A 131 42.29 -5.46 8.98
C LYS A 131 42.66 -4.52 10.13
N GLU A 132 43.38 -3.43 9.85
CA GLU A 132 43.81 -2.44 10.85
C GLU A 132 42.79 -1.28 10.99
N ASN A 133 41.50 -1.62 11.10
CA ASN A 133 40.35 -0.70 11.07
C ASN A 133 40.41 0.36 9.95
N GLY A 134 40.97 0.00 8.79
CA GLY A 134 41.17 0.94 7.70
C GLY A 134 42.16 2.06 7.98
N LYS A 135 43.20 1.88 8.83
CA LYS A 135 44.22 2.88 9.22
C LYS A 135 44.53 3.89 8.11
N HIS A 136 44.98 3.41 6.94
CA HIS A 136 45.37 4.23 5.79
C HIS A 136 44.25 4.56 4.78
N ILE A 137 43.02 4.08 5.00
CA ILE A 137 41.86 4.40 4.17
C ILE A 137 41.38 5.82 4.51
N ASN A 138 41.31 6.68 3.50
CA ASN A 138 41.03 8.11 3.62
C ASN A 138 40.13 8.62 2.47
N ALA A 139 39.85 9.93 2.44
CA ALA A 139 39.01 10.56 1.41
C ALA A 139 39.59 10.50 -0.02
N ASN A 140 40.89 10.30 -0.17
CA ASN A 140 41.61 10.32 -1.46
C ASN A 140 41.66 8.92 -2.11
N ASN A 141 41.77 7.85 -1.31
CA ASN A 141 41.99 6.48 -1.80
C ASN A 141 40.78 5.53 -1.72
N TRP A 142 39.73 5.84 -0.94
CA TRP A 142 38.58 4.95 -0.80
C TRP A 142 37.91 4.58 -2.14
N GLU A 143 37.92 5.51 -3.11
CA GLU A 143 37.26 5.35 -4.40
C GLU A 143 38.00 4.34 -5.29
N ASP A 144 39.33 4.32 -5.29
CA ASP A 144 40.14 3.29 -5.96
C ASP A 144 39.91 1.90 -5.32
N ILE A 145 39.86 1.85 -3.99
CA ILE A 145 39.61 0.61 -3.23
C ILE A 145 38.21 0.06 -3.54
N PHE A 146 37.18 0.91 -3.45
CA PHE A 146 35.79 0.55 -3.72
C PHE A 146 35.59 0.08 -5.18
N ASN A 147 36.07 0.86 -6.16
CA ASN A 147 35.96 0.50 -7.57
C ASN A 147 36.69 -0.82 -7.89
N THR A 148 37.87 -1.06 -7.30
CA THR A 148 38.61 -2.32 -7.48
C THR A 148 37.87 -3.51 -6.87
N LEU A 149 37.19 -3.31 -5.73
CA LEU A 149 36.40 -4.36 -5.09
C LEU A 149 35.14 -4.70 -5.90
N VAL A 150 34.32 -3.71 -6.25
CA VAL A 150 33.00 -3.98 -6.86
C VAL A 150 33.04 -4.35 -8.35
N SER A 151 34.17 -4.09 -9.02
CA SER A 151 34.45 -4.62 -10.37
C SER A 151 35.06 -6.03 -10.37
N MET A 152 35.39 -6.58 -9.21
CA MET A 152 35.96 -7.92 -9.09
C MET A 152 34.91 -8.99 -9.40
N LYS A 153 35.25 -9.93 -10.28
CA LYS A 153 34.40 -11.07 -10.62
C LYS A 153 34.67 -12.23 -9.65
N PRO A 154 33.65 -12.96 -9.18
CA PRO A 154 33.84 -14.20 -8.44
C PRO A 154 34.63 -15.24 -9.24
N SER A 155 35.46 -16.03 -8.56
CA SER A 155 36.30 -17.10 -9.10
C SER A 155 36.39 -18.28 -8.13
N GLU A 156 37.20 -19.31 -8.44
CA GLU A 156 37.41 -20.46 -7.54
C GLU A 156 38.01 -20.01 -6.19
N ASN A 157 38.87 -18.99 -6.22
CA ASN A 157 39.65 -18.54 -5.06
C ASN A 157 39.06 -17.26 -4.42
N ILE A 158 38.08 -16.62 -5.05
CA ILE A 158 37.38 -15.42 -4.54
C ILE A 158 35.88 -15.57 -4.74
N LYS A 159 35.15 -15.97 -3.70
CA LYS A 159 33.69 -16.11 -3.76
C LYS A 159 32.96 -14.76 -3.69
N SER A 160 31.72 -14.74 -4.17
CA SER A 160 30.84 -13.56 -4.11
C SER A 160 30.64 -13.06 -2.67
N GLU A 161 30.37 -13.98 -1.72
CA GLU A 161 30.15 -13.63 -0.31
C GLU A 161 31.34 -12.87 0.30
N LYS A 162 32.57 -13.21 -0.13
CA LYS A 162 33.81 -12.55 0.30
C LYS A 162 33.87 -11.11 -0.22
N ILE A 163 33.53 -10.87 -1.48
CA ILE A 163 33.52 -9.53 -2.09
C ILE A 163 32.46 -8.65 -1.38
N THR A 164 31.26 -9.18 -1.17
CA THR A 164 30.17 -8.51 -0.44
C THR A 164 30.53 -8.21 1.01
N SER A 165 31.18 -9.15 1.71
CA SER A 165 31.64 -8.97 3.09
C SER A 165 32.66 -7.82 3.19
N ARG A 166 33.65 -7.76 2.29
CA ARG A 166 34.64 -6.65 2.28
C ARG A 166 34.01 -5.32 1.83
N ALA A 167 32.93 -5.32 1.05
CA ALA A 167 32.21 -4.10 0.66
C ALA A 167 31.44 -3.50 1.85
N SER A 168 30.76 -4.37 2.62
CA SER A 168 30.15 -4.04 3.92
C SER A 168 31.19 -3.46 4.89
N GLU A 169 32.32 -4.14 5.05
CA GLU A 169 33.41 -3.74 5.95
C GLU A 169 34.03 -2.38 5.59
N LEU A 170 34.33 -2.16 4.30
CA LEU A 170 34.80 -0.87 3.79
C LEU A 170 33.80 0.25 4.10
N TYR A 171 32.50 0.04 3.82
CA TYR A 171 31.47 1.05 4.11
C TYR A 171 31.39 1.37 5.61
N ASN A 172 31.50 0.36 6.49
CA ASN A 172 31.50 0.56 7.94
C ASN A 172 32.69 1.43 8.38
N ILE A 173 33.89 1.19 7.83
CA ILE A 173 35.10 1.99 8.08
C ILE A 173 34.93 3.43 7.61
N LEU A 174 34.41 3.65 6.38
CA LEU A 174 34.16 5.00 5.87
C LEU A 174 33.14 5.75 6.74
N ALA A 175 32.12 5.06 7.27
CA ALA A 175 31.14 5.64 8.19
C ALA A 175 31.77 5.98 9.55
N GLN A 176 32.55 5.08 10.15
CA GLN A 176 33.27 5.34 11.42
C GLN A 176 34.23 6.52 11.33
N LYS A 177 34.95 6.64 10.21
CA LYS A 177 35.87 7.75 9.91
C LYS A 177 35.17 9.05 9.48
N ASN A 178 33.84 9.08 9.41
CA ASN A 178 33.03 10.21 8.92
C ASN A 178 33.37 10.64 7.48
N ILE A 179 33.85 9.72 6.63
CA ILE A 179 34.17 9.95 5.22
C ILE A 179 32.89 9.92 4.35
N VAL A 180 31.83 9.25 4.81
CA VAL A 180 30.53 9.14 4.10
C VAL A 180 29.79 10.50 4.09
N THR A 181 30.16 11.37 3.17
CA THR A 181 29.46 12.61 2.82
C THR A 181 28.40 12.36 1.73
N SER A 182 27.59 13.37 1.40
CA SER A 182 26.65 13.28 0.27
C SER A 182 27.36 13.02 -1.06
N GLU A 183 28.56 13.58 -1.30
CA GLU A 183 29.32 13.33 -2.54
C GLU A 183 29.80 11.89 -2.61
N VAL A 184 30.31 11.34 -1.51
CA VAL A 184 30.73 9.93 -1.40
C VAL A 184 29.54 9.00 -1.61
N LEU A 185 28.37 9.32 -1.04
CA LEU A 185 27.13 8.58 -1.28
C LEU A 185 26.70 8.62 -2.75
N ASP A 186 26.71 9.79 -3.40
CA ASP A 186 26.36 9.90 -4.82
C ASP A 186 27.35 9.15 -5.74
N LYS A 187 28.65 9.14 -5.42
CA LYS A 187 29.67 8.34 -6.13
C LYS A 187 29.43 6.83 -5.96
N ILE A 188 29.18 6.35 -4.74
CA ILE A 188 28.86 4.94 -4.48
C ILE A 188 27.58 4.54 -5.22
N ILE A 189 26.50 5.33 -5.08
CA ILE A 189 25.20 5.08 -5.72
C ILE A 189 25.32 5.08 -7.25
N ALA A 190 26.13 5.97 -7.84
CA ALA A 190 26.38 5.99 -9.28
C ALA A 190 27.04 4.71 -9.82
N LYS A 191 27.77 3.97 -8.97
CA LYS A 191 28.39 2.69 -9.33
C LYS A 191 27.53 1.46 -9.06
N LEU A 192 26.55 1.51 -8.16
CA LEU A 192 25.70 0.35 -7.86
C LEU A 192 25.01 -0.30 -9.08
N PRO A 193 24.62 0.39 -10.16
CA PRO A 193 24.09 -0.27 -11.36
C PRO A 193 25.03 -1.30 -12.00
N GLU A 194 26.34 -1.12 -11.86
CA GLU A 194 27.39 -1.97 -12.45
C GLU A 194 27.73 -3.23 -11.61
N VAL A 195 27.35 -3.27 -10.32
CA VAL A 195 27.81 -4.29 -9.36
C VAL A 195 26.88 -5.51 -9.30
N SER A 196 27.29 -6.58 -8.60
CA SER A 196 26.43 -7.76 -8.40
C SER A 196 25.18 -7.44 -7.58
N ASP A 197 24.07 -8.14 -7.83
CA ASP A 197 22.82 -7.91 -7.10
C ASP A 197 22.97 -8.11 -5.57
N GLU A 198 23.83 -9.03 -5.15
CA GLU A 198 24.20 -9.25 -3.75
C GLU A 198 24.84 -7.99 -3.10
N ILE A 199 25.77 -7.34 -3.81
CA ILE A 199 26.43 -6.10 -3.34
C ILE A 199 25.45 -4.91 -3.38
N LYS A 200 24.60 -4.81 -4.42
CA LYS A 200 23.52 -3.80 -4.49
C LYS A 200 22.62 -3.85 -3.26
N LEU A 201 22.18 -5.06 -2.90
CA LEU A 201 21.29 -5.30 -1.76
C LEU A 201 21.98 -5.05 -0.41
N ASN A 202 23.22 -5.52 -0.25
CA ASN A 202 23.99 -5.31 0.98
C ASN A 202 24.24 -3.81 1.26
N LEU A 203 24.72 -3.06 0.26
CA LEU A 203 24.97 -1.62 0.41
C LEU A 203 23.67 -0.82 0.56
N SER A 204 22.58 -1.24 -0.12
CA SER A 204 21.25 -0.68 0.11
C SER A 204 20.77 -0.86 1.56
N GLN A 205 21.00 -2.02 2.17
CA GLN A 205 20.67 -2.23 3.58
C GLN A 205 21.53 -1.35 4.50
N LYS A 206 22.82 -1.23 4.20
CA LYS A 206 23.74 -0.37 4.97
C LYS A 206 23.30 1.09 4.99
N PHE A 207 22.84 1.66 3.87
CA PHE A 207 22.34 3.04 3.86
C PHE A 207 21.07 3.24 4.69
N ILE A 208 20.19 2.23 4.78
CA ILE A 208 19.01 2.25 5.67
C ILE A 208 19.50 2.23 7.12
N SER A 209 20.37 1.29 7.49
CA SER A 209 20.89 1.18 8.86
C SER A 209 21.65 2.45 9.31
N SER A 210 22.41 3.10 8.42
CA SER A 210 23.13 4.36 8.73
C SER A 210 22.24 5.62 8.72
N THR A 211 21.10 5.58 8.03
CA THR A 211 20.09 6.65 8.03
C THR A 211 19.55 6.89 9.45
N TYR A 212 19.45 5.85 10.28
CA TYR A 212 19.00 5.96 11.66
C TYR A 212 20.05 6.49 12.66
N SER A 213 21.33 6.59 12.27
CA SER A 213 22.43 6.89 13.21
C SER A 213 23.17 8.21 12.98
N LYS A 214 23.18 8.75 11.75
CA LYS A 214 23.57 10.15 11.43
C LYS A 214 23.37 10.57 9.96
N ASN A 215 23.49 9.63 9.01
CA ASN A 215 23.66 9.97 7.59
C ASN A 215 22.40 9.64 6.78
N THR A 216 21.45 10.58 6.75
CA THR A 216 20.22 10.49 5.95
C THR A 216 20.50 10.67 4.44
N LEU A 217 20.16 9.66 3.63
CA LEU A 217 20.09 9.83 2.16
C LEU A 217 19.13 10.97 1.78
N SER A 218 19.43 11.72 0.72
CA SER A 218 18.50 12.69 0.12
C SER A 218 17.32 12.02 -0.59
N THR A 219 16.31 12.81 -0.96
CA THR A 219 15.17 12.40 -1.81
C THR A 219 15.66 11.79 -3.13
N GLU A 220 16.61 12.46 -3.80
CA GLU A 220 17.17 12.05 -5.08
C GLU A 220 18.00 10.76 -4.95
N GLN A 221 18.83 10.65 -3.90
CA GLN A 221 19.59 9.43 -3.61
C GLN A 221 18.66 8.25 -3.31
N THR A 222 17.60 8.48 -2.52
CA THR A 222 16.56 7.48 -2.21
C THR A 222 15.89 6.97 -3.48
N LYS A 223 15.57 7.87 -4.45
CA LYS A 223 15.00 7.48 -5.74
C LYS A 223 15.98 6.68 -6.61
N LYS A 224 17.25 7.10 -6.73
CA LYS A 224 18.29 6.32 -7.45
C LYS A 224 18.39 4.88 -6.94
N VAL A 225 18.35 4.70 -5.61
CA VAL A 225 18.41 3.36 -4.99
C VAL A 225 17.13 2.57 -5.25
N LEU A 226 15.95 3.18 -5.19
CA LEU A 226 14.67 2.53 -5.57
C LEU A 226 14.66 2.06 -7.03
N ASP A 227 15.08 2.92 -7.97
CA ASP A 227 15.13 2.60 -9.41
C ASP A 227 16.12 1.48 -9.72
N MET A 228 17.26 1.45 -9.02
CA MET A 228 18.19 0.33 -9.06
C MET A 228 17.54 -0.95 -8.48
N LEU A 229 16.93 -0.89 -7.30
CA LEU A 229 16.32 -2.05 -6.65
C LEU A 229 15.21 -2.67 -7.50
N ASN A 230 14.50 -1.89 -8.34
CA ASN A 230 13.50 -2.41 -9.28
C ASN A 230 14.08 -3.40 -10.31
N ASN A 231 15.38 -3.32 -10.62
CA ASN A 231 16.07 -4.15 -11.61
C ASN A 231 16.80 -5.37 -11.00
N VAL A 232 16.83 -5.50 -9.66
CA VAL A 232 17.44 -6.62 -8.95
C VAL A 232 16.58 -7.88 -9.08
N LYS A 233 17.21 -8.99 -9.47
CA LYS A 233 16.54 -10.30 -9.71
C LYS A 233 16.40 -11.14 -8.44
N GLN A 234 17.26 -10.91 -7.45
CA GLN A 234 17.27 -11.64 -6.20
C GLN A 234 16.19 -11.07 -5.25
N GLU A 235 15.27 -11.91 -4.77
CA GLU A 235 14.19 -11.45 -3.88
C GLU A 235 14.65 -11.32 -2.41
N LYS A 236 15.56 -12.20 -1.98
CA LYS A 236 16.07 -12.31 -0.60
C LYS A 236 17.58 -12.56 -0.63
N PHE A 237 18.30 -11.99 0.31
CA PHE A 237 19.76 -12.10 0.40
C PHE A 237 20.21 -12.37 1.83
N ASP A 238 21.33 -13.08 1.98
CA ASP A 238 21.98 -13.24 3.26
C ASP A 238 22.73 -11.95 3.62
N TYR A 239 22.58 -11.49 4.86
CA TYR A 239 23.30 -10.33 5.37
C TYR A 239 24.33 -10.77 6.41
N TYR A 240 25.57 -10.91 5.97
CA TYR A 240 26.69 -11.36 6.80
C TYR A 240 27.21 -10.25 7.72
N THR A 241 26.59 -10.12 8.91
CA THR A 241 27.13 -9.39 10.07
C THR A 241 26.82 -10.15 11.38
N SER A 242 27.41 -9.73 12.49
CA SER A 242 27.23 -10.35 13.81
C SER A 242 25.87 -10.08 14.48
N ASP A 243 25.09 -9.11 13.99
CA ASP A 243 24.07 -8.45 14.80
C ASP A 243 22.65 -8.84 14.37
N ILE A 244 21.82 -9.25 15.33
CA ILE A 244 20.45 -9.73 15.10
C ILE A 244 19.58 -8.59 14.54
N THR A 245 19.12 -8.72 13.30
CA THR A 245 18.24 -7.73 12.65
C THR A 245 17.12 -8.38 11.82
N HIS A 246 16.16 -7.58 11.36
CA HIS A 246 14.80 -8.02 11.06
C HIS A 246 14.63 -8.61 9.66
N TYR A 247 13.79 -9.65 9.52
CA TYR A 247 13.63 -10.42 8.27
C TYR A 247 13.07 -9.61 7.09
N LYS A 248 12.35 -8.51 7.34
CA LYS A 248 11.79 -7.64 6.27
C LYS A 248 12.94 -7.01 5.46
N ASP A 249 13.91 -6.46 6.16
CA ASP A 249 15.04 -5.68 5.62
C ASP A 249 15.88 -6.48 4.60
N TYR A 250 15.98 -7.80 4.77
CA TYR A 250 16.75 -8.71 3.92
C TYR A 250 16.00 -9.19 2.67
N SER A 251 14.90 -8.51 2.32
CA SER A 251 14.16 -8.71 1.09
C SER A 251 14.18 -7.47 0.22
N THR A 252 14.30 -7.65 -1.09
CA THR A 252 14.29 -6.55 -2.07
C THR A 252 12.98 -5.76 -2.02
N SER A 253 11.87 -6.43 -1.71
CA SER A 253 10.57 -5.80 -1.43
C SER A 253 10.55 -4.99 -0.12
N GLY A 254 11.19 -5.48 0.95
CA GLY A 254 11.36 -4.76 2.21
C GLY A 254 12.26 -3.53 2.08
N LEU A 255 13.40 -3.64 1.41
CA LEU A 255 14.27 -2.49 1.08
C LEU A 255 13.48 -1.42 0.31
N ARG A 256 12.78 -1.81 -0.76
CA ARG A 256 11.88 -0.91 -1.52
C ARG A 256 10.83 -0.28 -0.60
N TYR A 257 10.29 -1.00 0.37
CA TYR A 257 9.33 -0.45 1.35
C TYR A 257 9.96 0.58 2.28
N TYR A 258 11.13 0.33 2.89
CA TYR A 258 11.76 1.30 3.79
C TYR A 258 12.11 2.60 3.07
N TYR A 259 12.65 2.51 1.85
CA TYR A 259 12.94 3.68 1.03
C TYR A 259 11.69 4.44 0.59
N ASN A 260 10.63 3.74 0.16
CA ASN A 260 9.36 4.39 -0.18
C ASN A 260 8.69 5.01 1.07
N LYS A 261 8.73 4.33 2.21
CA LYS A 261 8.22 4.86 3.49
C LYS A 261 8.91 6.17 3.79
N LYS A 262 10.25 6.18 3.84
CA LYS A 262 11.04 7.41 4.05
C LYS A 262 10.66 8.51 3.06
N LEU A 263 10.71 8.21 1.76
CA LEU A 263 10.41 9.12 0.66
C LEU A 263 9.04 9.81 0.86
N PHE A 264 8.01 9.06 1.24
CA PHE A 264 6.66 9.59 1.36
C PHE A 264 6.31 10.13 2.75
N THR A 265 6.95 9.67 3.84
CA THR A 265 6.76 10.26 5.17
C THR A 265 7.49 11.60 5.31
N GLU A 266 8.64 11.78 4.64
CA GLU A 266 9.43 13.02 4.71
C GLU A 266 8.97 14.08 3.69
N ALA A 267 8.73 13.71 2.42
CA ALA A 267 8.45 14.70 1.36
C ALA A 267 7.14 15.49 1.55
N ALA A 268 7.08 16.68 0.97
CA ALA A 268 5.87 17.50 0.90
C ALA A 268 4.81 16.85 -0.04
N ILE A 269 3.52 17.10 0.23
CA ILE A 269 2.43 16.53 -0.56
C ILE A 269 2.11 17.47 -1.74
N ASP A 270 2.68 17.18 -2.90
CA ASP A 270 2.45 17.89 -4.16
C ASP A 270 1.91 16.95 -5.28
N GLU A 271 1.76 17.45 -6.51
CA GLU A 271 1.25 16.66 -7.64
C GLU A 271 2.23 15.55 -8.09
N LYS A 272 3.54 15.77 -7.91
CA LYS A 272 4.60 14.80 -8.24
C LYS A 272 4.61 13.65 -7.23
N TYR A 273 4.48 13.97 -5.94
CA TYR A 273 4.26 13.03 -4.84
C TYR A 273 3.03 12.13 -5.09
N LEU A 274 1.91 12.72 -5.52
CA LEU A 274 0.71 11.96 -5.90
C LEU A 274 0.97 11.03 -7.10
N ALA A 275 1.71 11.48 -8.11
CA ALA A 275 2.07 10.66 -9.27
C ALA A 275 3.04 9.51 -8.89
N ASP A 276 4.05 9.79 -8.06
CA ASP A 276 4.99 8.79 -7.54
C ASP A 276 4.26 7.69 -6.75
N ILE A 277 3.34 8.05 -5.85
CA ILE A 277 2.53 7.07 -5.09
C ILE A 277 1.62 6.28 -6.04
N LYS A 278 0.91 6.91 -6.99
CA LYS A 278 0.11 6.20 -8.00
C LYS A 278 0.95 5.18 -8.77
N ASN A 279 2.19 5.54 -9.15
CA ASN A 279 3.10 4.66 -9.87
C ASN A 279 3.56 3.46 -9.04
N ILE A 280 3.62 3.56 -7.71
CA ILE A 280 3.97 2.44 -6.82
C ILE A 280 2.75 1.59 -6.45
N LEU A 281 1.58 2.19 -6.25
CA LEU A 281 0.35 1.44 -6.00
C LEU A 281 -0.08 0.64 -7.23
N ASN A 282 -0.01 1.23 -8.42
CA ASN A 282 -0.36 0.59 -9.68
C ASN A 282 0.79 -0.21 -10.33
N GLY A 283 2.05 0.12 -10.00
CA GLY A 283 3.24 -0.58 -10.49
C GLY A 283 3.51 -1.89 -9.74
N ASN A 284 4.09 -2.87 -10.44
CA ASN A 284 4.35 -4.22 -9.92
C ASN A 284 5.69 -4.35 -9.15
N THR A 285 6.08 -3.34 -8.37
CA THR A 285 7.38 -3.31 -7.66
C THR A 285 7.31 -3.65 -6.17
N LEU A 286 6.13 -3.64 -5.55
CA LEU A 286 5.90 -4.08 -4.18
C LEU A 286 4.82 -5.18 -4.12
N PRO A 287 4.96 -6.19 -3.25
CA PRO A 287 3.85 -7.04 -2.83
C PRO A 287 2.71 -6.21 -2.22
N ASP A 288 1.46 -6.63 -2.44
CA ASP A 288 0.29 -5.85 -2.02
C ASP A 288 0.22 -5.60 -0.50
N ASP A 289 0.52 -6.61 0.32
CA ASP A 289 0.58 -6.49 1.78
C ASP A 289 1.56 -5.40 2.22
N ILE A 290 2.70 -5.31 1.52
CA ILE A 290 3.72 -4.29 1.73
C ILE A 290 3.26 -2.91 1.20
N LYS A 291 2.51 -2.85 0.09
CA LYS A 291 1.84 -1.60 -0.37
C LYS A 291 0.86 -1.09 0.70
N LEU A 292 0.05 -1.97 1.29
CA LEU A 292 -0.95 -1.58 2.28
C LEU A 292 -0.32 -1.14 3.62
N GLN A 293 0.78 -1.77 4.05
CA GLN A 293 1.51 -1.30 5.24
C GLN A 293 2.15 0.08 4.99
N LEU A 294 2.79 0.27 3.82
CA LEU A 294 3.32 1.56 3.38
C LEU A 294 2.22 2.65 3.40
N MET A 295 0.98 2.29 3.06
CA MET A 295 -0.16 3.21 3.09
C MET A 295 -0.60 3.60 4.51
N ASP A 296 -0.78 2.67 5.46
CA ASP A 296 -1.14 3.05 6.84
C ASP A 296 -0.02 3.88 7.50
N ASP A 297 1.25 3.60 7.17
CA ASP A 297 2.41 4.37 7.63
C ASP A 297 2.43 5.81 7.10
N ILE A 298 2.25 5.99 5.78
CA ILE A 298 2.12 7.32 5.15
C ILE A 298 0.92 8.07 5.74
N TYR A 299 -0.20 7.36 5.90
CA TYR A 299 -1.41 7.94 6.45
C TYR A 299 -1.19 8.46 7.88
N TYR A 300 -0.61 7.64 8.76
CA TYR A 300 -0.34 7.99 10.15
C TYR A 300 0.57 9.21 10.23
N SER A 301 1.71 9.16 9.51
CA SER A 301 2.69 10.25 9.47
C SER A 301 2.10 11.56 8.95
N LYS A 302 1.29 11.55 7.87
CA LYS A 302 0.78 12.78 7.25
C LYS A 302 -0.48 13.34 7.92
N PHE A 303 -1.41 12.50 8.37
CA PHE A 303 -2.74 12.95 8.79
C PHE A 303 -3.00 12.83 10.30
N ILE A 304 -2.37 11.87 10.99
CA ILE A 304 -2.49 11.75 12.46
C ILE A 304 -1.46 12.64 13.15
N ASP A 305 -0.18 12.45 12.85
CA ASP A 305 0.91 13.22 13.48
C ASP A 305 0.95 14.66 12.97
N ASN A 306 1.12 14.83 11.66
CA ASN A 306 1.30 16.14 11.01
C ASN A 306 -0.01 16.87 10.66
N LYS A 307 -1.18 16.26 10.90
CA LYS A 307 -2.53 16.88 10.77
C LYS A 307 -2.78 17.60 9.43
N ASN A 308 -2.27 17.05 8.34
CA ASN A 308 -2.16 17.78 7.08
C ASN A 308 -3.48 17.73 6.26
N ASP A 309 -4.42 18.62 6.56
CA ASP A 309 -5.80 18.63 6.05
C ASP A 309 -6.01 19.28 4.65
N ASN A 310 -4.92 19.48 3.90
CA ASN A 310 -4.95 20.17 2.62
C ASN A 310 -5.60 19.34 1.47
N LYS A 311 -6.04 20.02 0.40
CA LYS A 311 -6.69 19.43 -0.79
C LYS A 311 -5.89 18.30 -1.47
N THR A 312 -4.56 18.40 -1.48
CA THR A 312 -3.65 17.39 -2.05
C THR A 312 -3.57 16.16 -1.15
N GLY A 313 -3.61 16.35 0.18
CA GLY A 313 -3.74 15.28 1.16
C GLY A 313 -5.10 14.56 1.09
N ILE A 314 -6.19 15.33 0.88
CA ILE A 314 -7.52 14.79 0.58
C ILE A 314 -7.50 13.91 -0.68
N ALA A 315 -6.80 14.34 -1.74
CA ALA A 315 -6.61 13.53 -2.95
C ALA A 315 -5.75 12.28 -2.71
N LEU A 316 -4.70 12.38 -1.89
CA LEU A 316 -3.87 11.25 -1.48
C LEU A 316 -4.70 10.15 -0.80
N ILE A 317 -5.54 10.51 0.17
CA ILE A 317 -6.42 9.56 0.87
C ILE A 317 -7.38 8.85 -0.11
N LYS A 318 -7.89 9.55 -1.14
CA LYS A 318 -8.71 8.92 -2.19
C LYS A 318 -7.95 7.85 -2.98
N GLU A 319 -6.74 8.16 -3.42
CA GLU A 319 -5.93 7.23 -4.23
C GLU A 319 -5.46 6.03 -3.41
N MET A 320 -5.18 6.23 -2.12
CA MET A 320 -4.90 5.15 -1.17
C MET A 320 -6.13 4.25 -0.94
N LEU A 321 -7.33 4.80 -0.78
CA LEU A 321 -8.52 3.96 -0.60
C LEU A 321 -8.97 3.25 -1.89
N LYS A 322 -8.73 3.84 -3.07
CA LYS A 322 -8.99 3.18 -4.37
C LYS A 322 -8.17 1.91 -4.62
N SER A 323 -6.94 1.80 -4.09
CA SER A 323 -6.13 0.57 -4.30
C SER A 323 -6.69 -0.66 -3.56
N PHE A 324 -7.69 -0.49 -2.69
CA PHE A 324 -8.49 -1.58 -2.12
C PHE A 324 -9.66 -2.03 -3.02
N GLU A 325 -10.19 -1.18 -3.90
CA GLU A 325 -11.47 -1.44 -4.62
C GLU A 325 -11.43 -2.70 -5.50
N ASN A 326 -10.25 -3.04 -6.06
CA ASN A 326 -10.05 -4.16 -6.98
C ASN A 326 -9.26 -5.34 -6.38
N ASN A 327 -9.10 -5.39 -5.05
CA ASN A 327 -8.16 -6.32 -4.41
C ASN A 327 -8.68 -7.77 -4.39
N LYS A 328 -8.34 -8.55 -5.42
CA LYS A 328 -8.61 -10.00 -5.49
C LYS A 328 -7.74 -10.75 -4.49
N VAL A 329 -8.24 -10.99 -3.28
CA VAL A 329 -7.49 -11.73 -2.25
C VAL A 329 -7.87 -13.20 -2.24
N ASP A 330 -6.86 -14.06 -2.37
CA ASP A 330 -6.94 -15.50 -2.12
C ASP A 330 -6.45 -15.82 -0.71
N THR A 331 -7.25 -16.62 0.01
CA THR A 331 -7.00 -17.25 1.33
C THR A 331 -5.89 -16.64 2.21
N TYR A 332 -6.28 -15.77 3.14
CA TYR A 332 -5.42 -15.26 4.21
C TYR A 332 -4.80 -16.38 5.06
N LYS A 333 -3.51 -16.27 5.38
CA LYS A 333 -2.79 -17.23 6.24
C LYS A 333 -2.36 -16.59 7.57
N THR A 334 -2.55 -17.37 8.63
CA THR A 334 -2.06 -17.19 10.03
C THR A 334 -2.60 -15.99 10.84
N PRO A 335 -3.17 -16.24 12.04
CA PRO A 335 -3.44 -15.21 13.05
C PRO A 335 -2.27 -15.07 14.07
N ASN A 336 -2.44 -14.12 15.02
CA ASN A 336 -1.72 -13.93 16.29
C ASN A 336 -0.53 -12.95 16.31
N SER A 337 -0.76 -11.74 16.82
CA SER A 337 -0.45 -11.47 18.24
C SER A 337 -1.33 -10.32 18.78
N ILE A 338 -1.28 -10.07 20.09
CA ILE A 338 -2.08 -9.01 20.76
C ILE A 338 -1.53 -7.60 20.46
N ILE A 339 -0.29 -7.49 19.95
CA ILE A 339 0.40 -6.21 19.69
C ILE A 339 0.69 -6.00 18.19
N SER A 340 0.80 -7.08 17.40
CA SER A 340 1.00 -7.01 15.95
C SER A 340 -0.32 -6.98 15.17
N PHE A 341 -0.88 -5.78 15.01
CA PHE A 341 -1.94 -5.51 14.02
C PHE A 341 -1.42 -5.38 12.57
N GLU A 342 -0.09 -5.48 12.37
CA GLU A 342 0.48 -5.49 11.02
C GLU A 342 0.18 -6.80 10.26
N HIS A 343 0.42 -6.77 8.95
CA HIS A 343 0.58 -7.93 8.03
C HIS A 343 -0.67 -8.51 7.32
N ASP A 344 -1.92 -8.26 7.72
CA ASP A 344 -3.10 -8.71 6.94
C ASP A 344 -3.86 -7.57 6.23
N LYS A 345 -4.21 -7.81 4.95
CA LYS A 345 -4.82 -6.78 4.07
C LYS A 345 -6.18 -6.29 4.60
N PHE A 346 -6.92 -7.18 5.27
CA PHE A 346 -8.28 -6.91 5.74
C PHE A 346 -8.27 -5.97 6.95
N SER A 347 -7.35 -6.18 7.88
CA SER A 347 -7.19 -5.38 9.10
C SER A 347 -6.69 -3.97 8.78
N LEU A 348 -5.76 -3.84 7.82
CA LEU A 348 -5.31 -2.54 7.30
C LEU A 348 -6.44 -1.78 6.57
N GLY A 349 -7.21 -2.48 5.72
CA GLY A 349 -8.40 -1.90 5.06
C GLY A 349 -9.48 -1.48 6.06
N SER A 350 -9.75 -2.31 7.07
CA SER A 350 -10.72 -2.03 8.16
C SER A 350 -10.30 -0.81 8.99
N ARG A 351 -9.02 -0.69 9.34
CA ARG A 351 -8.44 0.46 10.07
C ARG A 351 -8.55 1.76 9.28
N LEU A 352 -8.27 1.73 7.97
CA LEU A 352 -8.42 2.92 7.12
C LEU A 352 -9.89 3.27 6.88
N PHE A 353 -10.80 2.28 6.91
CA PHE A 353 -12.23 2.46 6.78
C PHE A 353 -12.93 2.96 8.05
N SER A 354 -12.57 2.51 9.25
CA SER A 354 -13.15 3.06 10.50
C SER A 354 -12.83 4.55 10.67
N ARG A 355 -11.62 4.96 10.23
CA ARG A 355 -11.18 6.36 10.09
C ARG A 355 -11.91 7.17 9.00
N VAL A 356 -12.78 6.56 8.16
CA VAL A 356 -13.57 7.32 7.16
C VAL A 356 -14.55 8.30 7.80
N ASN A 357 -15.06 7.99 8.99
CA ASN A 357 -15.89 8.92 9.76
C ASN A 357 -15.10 10.18 10.20
N THR A 358 -13.76 10.12 10.23
CA THR A 358 -12.91 11.29 10.46
C THR A 358 -12.85 12.19 9.22
N TYR A 359 -12.86 11.59 8.01
CA TYR A 359 -12.86 12.31 6.73
C TYR A 359 -14.19 13.00 6.39
N ASP A 360 -15.30 12.61 7.05
CA ASP A 360 -16.60 13.27 6.92
C ASP A 360 -16.54 14.76 7.28
N ASN A 361 -15.72 15.14 8.27
CA ASN A 361 -15.51 16.54 8.65
C ASN A 361 -14.85 17.39 7.55
N PHE A 362 -14.23 16.75 6.56
CA PHE A 362 -13.52 17.37 5.44
C PHE A 362 -14.21 17.14 4.09
N GLY A 363 -15.38 16.46 4.07
CA GLY A 363 -16.16 16.21 2.85
C GLY A 363 -15.44 15.36 1.80
N VAL A 364 -14.44 14.54 2.19
CA VAL A 364 -13.57 13.83 1.24
C VAL A 364 -14.37 12.89 0.34
N PHE A 365 -15.15 11.99 0.93
CA PHE A 365 -15.84 10.92 0.22
C PHE A 365 -17.35 11.16 0.18
N THR A 366 -17.92 11.00 -1.00
CA THR A 366 -19.36 10.82 -1.19
C THR A 366 -19.81 9.52 -0.50
N THR A 367 -21.07 9.43 -0.09
CA THR A 367 -21.62 8.21 0.53
C THR A 367 -21.53 7.00 -0.40
N GLU A 368 -21.61 7.21 -1.73
CA GLU A 368 -21.42 6.16 -2.73
C GLU A 368 -19.98 5.61 -2.77
N GLU A 369 -18.95 6.47 -2.71
CA GLU A 369 -17.55 6.01 -2.63
C GLU A 369 -17.31 5.18 -1.36
N LYS A 370 -17.83 5.63 -0.22
CA LYS A 370 -17.73 4.88 1.04
C LYS A 370 -18.45 3.53 0.98
N LEU A 371 -19.63 3.48 0.35
CA LEU A 371 -20.44 2.27 0.21
C LEU A 371 -19.71 1.20 -0.61
N LYS A 372 -19.04 1.58 -1.70
CA LYS A 372 -18.20 0.67 -2.49
C LYS A 372 -17.06 0.06 -1.67
N ILE A 373 -16.35 0.89 -0.90
CA ILE A 373 -15.28 0.42 0.02
C ILE A 373 -15.86 -0.55 1.08
N ALA A 374 -17.00 -0.20 1.69
CA ALA A 374 -17.66 -1.05 2.68
C ALA A 374 -18.07 -2.42 2.10
N GLN A 375 -18.58 -2.44 0.87
CA GLN A 375 -18.98 -3.67 0.16
C GLN A 375 -17.77 -4.53 -0.21
N SER A 376 -16.68 -3.94 -0.72
CA SER A 376 -15.43 -4.67 -0.97
C SER A 376 -14.82 -5.27 0.30
N LEU A 377 -14.88 -4.56 1.43
CA LEU A 377 -14.46 -5.09 2.73
C LEU A 377 -15.40 -6.19 3.25
N LYS A 378 -16.72 -6.05 3.06
CA LYS A 378 -17.71 -7.07 3.41
C LYS A 378 -17.47 -8.38 2.66
N GLU A 379 -17.23 -8.34 1.34
CA GLU A 379 -16.89 -9.55 0.58
C GLU A 379 -15.50 -10.11 0.93
N ALA A 380 -14.52 -9.25 1.23
CA ALA A 380 -13.21 -9.70 1.73
C ALA A 380 -13.33 -10.46 3.06
N SER A 381 -14.17 -9.98 3.99
CA SER A 381 -14.37 -10.57 5.32
C SER A 381 -14.79 -12.04 5.29
N LYS A 382 -15.59 -12.44 4.28
CA LYS A 382 -16.08 -13.81 4.08
C LYS A 382 -14.96 -14.83 3.82
N LYS A 383 -13.74 -14.37 3.51
CA LYS A 383 -12.53 -15.20 3.31
C LYS A 383 -11.54 -15.14 4.48
N VAL A 384 -11.82 -14.35 5.51
CA VAL A 384 -10.91 -14.12 6.65
C VAL A 384 -11.20 -15.15 7.75
N LYS A 385 -10.15 -15.70 8.38
CA LYS A 385 -10.33 -16.52 9.58
C LYS A 385 -10.73 -15.61 10.74
N VAL A 386 -11.95 -15.80 11.25
CA VAL A 386 -12.45 -15.11 12.43
C VAL A 386 -11.54 -15.37 13.64
N ASN A 387 -11.21 -14.29 14.35
CA ASN A 387 -10.53 -14.31 15.63
C ASN A 387 -11.32 -13.49 16.67
N THR A 388 -11.73 -14.15 17.75
CA THR A 388 -12.45 -13.57 18.88
C THR A 388 -11.59 -13.41 20.13
N SER A 389 -10.38 -13.97 20.16
CA SER A 389 -9.54 -13.97 21.38
C SER A 389 -8.85 -12.62 21.59
N THR A 390 -9.44 -11.80 22.45
CA THR A 390 -8.94 -10.50 22.95
C THR A 390 -8.83 -9.38 21.89
N LEU A 391 -8.26 -8.24 22.27
CA LEU A 391 -8.30 -6.96 21.56
C LEU A 391 -7.65 -6.90 20.17
N GLY A 392 -6.87 -7.92 19.79
CA GLY A 392 -6.39 -8.11 18.41
C GLY A 392 -7.34 -8.89 17.50
N GLY A 393 -8.54 -9.25 17.98
CA GLY A 393 -9.53 -10.02 17.24
C GLY A 393 -10.20 -9.21 16.12
N ASN A 394 -10.27 -9.78 14.91
CA ASN A 394 -10.90 -9.15 13.75
C ASN A 394 -12.44 -9.16 13.80
N ALA A 395 -13.05 -9.87 14.76
CA ALA A 395 -14.49 -9.98 14.94
C ALA A 395 -15.23 -8.62 14.96
N HIS A 396 -14.71 -7.66 15.74
CA HIS A 396 -15.30 -6.32 15.86
C HIS A 396 -15.31 -5.56 14.54
N TYR A 397 -14.21 -5.59 13.77
CA TYR A 397 -14.14 -4.95 12.46
C TYR A 397 -15.11 -5.57 11.45
N ILE A 398 -15.28 -6.90 11.48
CA ILE A 398 -16.27 -7.59 10.63
C ILE A 398 -17.69 -7.15 11.00
N ASN A 399 -18.03 -7.16 12.29
CA ASN A 399 -19.33 -6.67 12.79
C ASN A 399 -19.56 -5.19 12.40
N GLU A 400 -18.56 -4.33 12.56
CA GLU A 400 -18.64 -2.91 12.18
C GLU A 400 -18.89 -2.76 10.68
N ILE A 401 -18.16 -3.49 9.83
CA ILE A 401 -18.27 -3.43 8.36
C ILE A 401 -19.68 -3.80 7.88
N TYR A 402 -20.25 -4.94 8.30
CA TYR A 402 -21.62 -5.31 7.92
C TYR A 402 -22.62 -4.24 8.35
N SER A 403 -22.48 -3.78 9.60
CA SER A 403 -23.36 -2.78 10.20
C SER A 403 -23.21 -1.39 9.53
N LYS A 404 -22.01 -1.03 9.06
CA LYS A 404 -21.71 0.27 8.42
C LYS A 404 -22.05 0.26 6.92
N GLU A 405 -21.97 -0.89 6.25
CA GLU A 405 -22.47 -1.06 4.88
C GLU A 405 -23.96 -0.73 4.82
N LEU A 406 -24.76 -1.15 5.81
CA LEU A 406 -26.19 -0.84 5.92
C LEU A 406 -26.46 0.65 6.19
N ASP A 407 -25.71 1.30 7.10
CA ASP A 407 -25.78 2.75 7.35
C ASP A 407 -25.51 3.56 6.06
N LEU A 408 -24.47 3.18 5.31
CA LEU A 408 -24.11 3.82 4.04
C LEU A 408 -25.08 3.49 2.91
N ARG A 409 -25.61 2.26 2.83
CA ARG A 409 -26.63 1.85 1.84
C ARG A 409 -27.92 2.64 2.04
N SER A 410 -28.35 2.79 3.29
CA SER A 410 -29.50 3.62 3.69
C SER A 410 -29.29 5.08 3.27
N LYS A 411 -28.16 5.69 3.65
CA LYS A 411 -27.86 7.09 3.34
C LYS A 411 -27.74 7.35 1.83
N ASN A 412 -27.03 6.50 1.09
CA ASN A 412 -26.92 6.61 -0.37
C ASN A 412 -28.27 6.46 -1.10
N PHE A 413 -29.22 5.68 -0.57
CA PHE A 413 -30.58 5.61 -1.12
C PHE A 413 -31.36 6.90 -0.82
N PHE A 414 -31.41 7.34 0.44
CA PHE A 414 -32.18 8.54 0.82
C PHE A 414 -31.60 9.86 0.30
N GLU A 415 -30.29 9.93 0.02
CA GLU A 415 -29.66 11.04 -0.72
C GLU A 415 -30.14 11.15 -2.18
N LYS A 416 -30.60 10.04 -2.77
CA LYS A 416 -31.05 9.94 -4.17
C LYS A 416 -32.58 9.83 -4.31
N PHE A 417 -33.29 9.64 -3.20
CA PHE A 417 -34.75 9.50 -3.13
C PHE A 417 -35.44 10.82 -3.50
N ASN A 418 -36.42 10.76 -4.39
CA ASN A 418 -37.09 11.94 -4.96
C ASN A 418 -38.59 11.70 -5.24
N ALA A 419 -39.25 12.69 -5.84
CA ALA A 419 -40.67 12.60 -6.21
C ALA A 419 -40.95 11.47 -7.22
N GLU A 420 -39.99 11.17 -8.11
CA GLU A 420 -40.08 10.17 -9.18
C GLU A 420 -39.81 8.73 -8.70
N THR A 421 -39.21 8.56 -7.52
CA THR A 421 -38.91 7.24 -6.95
C THR A 421 -40.20 6.48 -6.70
N SER A 422 -40.36 5.32 -7.36
CA SER A 422 -41.60 4.55 -7.31
C SER A 422 -41.76 3.82 -5.97
N LEU A 423 -43.00 3.51 -5.61
CA LEU A 423 -43.29 2.71 -4.41
C LEU A 423 -42.72 1.28 -4.52
N ASN A 424 -42.58 0.74 -5.73
CA ASN A 424 -42.00 -0.59 -5.95
C ASN A 424 -40.48 -0.60 -5.76
N ASP A 425 -39.79 0.45 -6.22
CA ASP A 425 -38.35 0.61 -5.98
C ASP A 425 -38.05 0.84 -4.49
N PHE A 426 -38.95 1.56 -3.81
CA PHE A 426 -38.88 1.77 -2.37
C PHE A 426 -39.13 0.48 -1.58
N ASP A 427 -40.21 -0.26 -1.84
CA ASP A 427 -40.53 -1.56 -1.23
C ASP A 427 -39.39 -2.57 -1.44
N LYS A 428 -38.85 -2.66 -2.66
CA LYS A 428 -37.67 -3.49 -2.95
C LYS A 428 -36.44 -3.06 -2.15
N PHE A 429 -36.17 -1.76 -2.03
CA PHE A 429 -35.07 -1.27 -1.19
C PHE A 429 -35.27 -1.60 0.30
N ILE A 430 -36.51 -1.56 0.80
CA ILE A 430 -36.81 -2.06 2.15
C ILE A 430 -36.43 -3.54 2.28
N ASP A 431 -36.75 -4.37 1.30
CA ASP A 431 -36.41 -5.80 1.32
C ASP A 431 -34.90 -6.03 1.27
N ASP A 432 -34.18 -5.34 0.38
CA ASP A 432 -32.71 -5.39 0.30
C ASP A 432 -32.04 -4.92 1.61
N MET A 433 -32.68 -4.02 2.37
CA MET A 433 -32.23 -3.57 3.70
C MET A 433 -32.57 -4.57 4.81
N LEU A 434 -33.81 -5.08 4.88
CA LEU A 434 -34.24 -6.04 5.90
C LEU A 434 -33.48 -7.36 5.76
N ASN A 435 -33.32 -7.86 4.54
CA ASN A 435 -32.45 -9.02 4.24
C ASN A 435 -31.00 -8.75 4.68
N GLY A 436 -30.49 -7.53 4.49
CA GLY A 436 -29.17 -7.11 4.95
C GLY A 436 -29.01 -7.07 6.48
N TYR A 437 -30.05 -6.66 7.22
CA TYR A 437 -30.06 -6.74 8.69
C TYR A 437 -30.17 -8.19 9.20
N GLU A 438 -30.89 -9.08 8.51
CA GLU A 438 -30.95 -10.50 8.84
C GLU A 438 -29.62 -11.22 8.51
N GLU A 439 -28.97 -10.88 7.38
CA GLU A 439 -27.59 -11.28 7.06
C GLU A 439 -26.61 -10.82 8.16
N ALA A 440 -26.69 -9.56 8.58
CA ALA A 440 -25.80 -9.00 9.61
C ALA A 440 -26.03 -9.60 11.01
N LYS A 441 -27.27 -9.91 11.40
CA LYS A 441 -27.57 -10.68 12.62
C LYS A 441 -27.09 -12.13 12.53
N GLY A 442 -27.19 -12.76 11.35
CA GLY A 442 -26.75 -14.14 11.12
C GLY A 442 -25.23 -14.31 11.10
N HIS A 443 -24.50 -13.32 10.57
CA HIS A 443 -23.03 -13.28 10.57
C HIS A 443 -22.43 -12.65 11.83
N PHE A 444 -23.24 -12.25 12.80
CA PHE A 444 -22.81 -11.50 13.97
C PHE A 444 -21.86 -12.32 14.86
N ILE A 445 -20.60 -11.90 14.96
CA ILE A 445 -19.56 -12.69 15.62
C ILE A 445 -19.61 -12.48 17.13
N LYS A 446 -19.85 -13.58 17.85
CA LYS A 446 -19.99 -13.66 19.30
C LYS A 446 -18.70 -14.07 20.01
N GLY A 447 -18.62 -13.82 21.32
CA GLY A 447 -17.49 -14.17 22.18
C GLY A 447 -16.31 -13.18 22.13
N GLY A 448 -16.51 -11.98 21.57
CA GLY A 448 -15.53 -10.89 21.57
C GLY A 448 -15.83 -9.84 22.64
N ILE A 449 -14.80 -9.09 23.09
CA ILE A 449 -14.93 -8.06 24.13
C ILE A 449 -15.94 -6.95 23.76
N PHE A 450 -16.17 -6.74 22.46
CA PHE A 450 -17.11 -5.73 21.93
C PHE A 450 -18.50 -6.30 21.57
N GLU A 451 -18.84 -7.57 21.86
CA GLU A 451 -20.10 -8.20 21.39
C GLU A 451 -21.36 -7.38 21.74
N GLU A 452 -21.51 -6.97 23.01
CA GLU A 452 -22.66 -6.17 23.45
C GLU A 452 -22.71 -4.80 22.76
N LEU A 453 -21.56 -4.16 22.58
CA LEU A 453 -21.45 -2.85 21.91
C LEU A 453 -21.81 -2.96 20.43
N ASP A 454 -21.31 -3.98 19.74
CA ASP A 454 -21.62 -4.24 18.33
C ASP A 454 -23.11 -4.54 18.11
N GLU A 455 -23.77 -5.22 19.06
CA GLU A 455 -25.21 -5.52 18.99
C GLU A 455 -26.04 -4.25 19.24
N ILE A 456 -25.61 -3.40 20.18
CA ILE A 456 -26.17 -2.06 20.39
C ILE A 456 -26.01 -1.21 19.12
N ILE A 457 -24.83 -1.18 18.49
CA ILE A 457 -24.56 -0.41 17.26
C ILE A 457 -25.46 -0.86 16.10
N LEU A 458 -25.58 -2.17 15.86
CA LEU A 458 -26.44 -2.71 14.81
C LEU A 458 -27.91 -2.36 15.07
N SER A 459 -28.35 -2.44 16.34
CA SER A 459 -29.71 -2.09 16.75
C SER A 459 -30.00 -0.58 16.59
N GLN A 460 -29.07 0.28 16.98
CA GLN A 460 -29.16 1.74 16.77
C GLN A 460 -29.25 2.08 15.29
N ARG A 461 -28.41 1.48 14.44
CA ARG A 461 -28.44 1.71 12.99
C ARG A 461 -29.74 1.23 12.35
N PHE A 462 -30.32 0.11 12.80
CA PHE A 462 -31.66 -0.31 12.37
C PHE A 462 -32.77 0.68 12.80
N LEU A 463 -32.69 1.22 14.02
CA LEU A 463 -33.64 2.24 14.50
C LEU A 463 -33.55 3.55 13.71
N ASN A 464 -32.34 3.98 13.33
CA ASN A 464 -32.12 5.13 12.45
C ASN A 464 -32.70 4.89 11.06
N PHE A 465 -32.43 3.72 10.44
CA PHE A 465 -33.04 3.33 9.16
C PHE A 465 -34.57 3.34 9.23
N ARG A 466 -35.17 2.76 10.28
CA ARG A 466 -36.62 2.78 10.50
C ARG A 466 -37.15 4.20 10.65
N PHE A 467 -36.42 5.11 11.30
CA PHE A 467 -36.80 6.52 11.43
C PHE A 467 -36.77 7.26 10.09
N ASP A 468 -35.75 7.04 9.27
CA ASP A 468 -35.65 7.61 7.92
C ASP A 468 -36.80 7.12 7.02
N VAL A 469 -37.11 5.82 7.09
CA VAL A 469 -38.26 5.23 6.39
C VAL A 469 -39.56 5.86 6.86
N CYS A 470 -39.79 6.07 8.17
CA CYS A 470 -40.97 6.77 8.67
C CYS A 470 -41.12 8.18 8.05
N ILE A 471 -40.03 8.95 7.97
CA ILE A 471 -40.05 10.30 7.37
C ILE A 471 -40.39 10.24 5.86
N MET A 472 -39.86 9.27 5.12
CA MET A 472 -40.19 9.14 3.69
C MET A 472 -41.61 8.61 3.45
N ILE A 473 -42.11 7.72 4.30
CA ILE A 473 -43.51 7.27 4.26
C ILE A 473 -44.45 8.45 4.55
N MET A 474 -44.15 9.33 5.51
CA MET A 474 -44.93 10.55 5.73
C MET A 474 -45.01 11.43 4.48
N LYS A 475 -43.86 11.68 3.82
CA LYS A 475 -43.80 12.49 2.60
C LYS A 475 -44.60 11.85 1.46
N LYS A 476 -44.47 10.53 1.26
CA LYS A 476 -45.22 9.82 0.22
C LYS A 476 -46.71 9.69 0.53
N ASP A 477 -47.13 9.48 1.78
CA ASP A 477 -48.56 9.45 2.12
C ASP A 477 -49.22 10.82 1.87
N LEU A 478 -48.52 11.93 2.13
CA LEU A 478 -48.97 13.27 1.73
C LEU A 478 -49.08 13.45 0.20
N GLU A 479 -48.09 12.98 -0.57
CA GLU A 479 -48.17 12.99 -2.04
C GLU A 479 -49.36 12.17 -2.56
N LEU A 480 -49.60 10.98 -1.99
CA LEU A 480 -50.64 10.04 -2.44
C LEU A 480 -52.04 10.50 -2.00
N LEU A 481 -52.18 11.05 -0.80
CA LEU A 481 -53.40 11.73 -0.33
C LEU A 481 -53.80 12.87 -1.29
N SER A 482 -52.84 13.70 -1.73
CA SER A 482 -53.12 14.78 -2.69
C SER A 482 -53.59 14.28 -4.07
N LYS A 483 -53.27 13.01 -4.40
CA LYS A 483 -53.65 12.32 -5.64
C LYS A 483 -54.83 11.34 -5.46
N SER A 484 -55.36 11.18 -4.25
CA SER A 484 -56.34 10.16 -3.87
C SER A 484 -55.92 8.70 -4.17
N ASP A 485 -54.63 8.39 -4.20
CA ASP A 485 -54.13 7.04 -4.51
C ASP A 485 -54.26 6.08 -3.32
N ILE A 486 -55.40 5.39 -3.26
CA ILE A 486 -55.73 4.39 -2.24
C ILE A 486 -54.78 3.18 -2.30
N GLN A 487 -54.32 2.77 -3.49
CA GLN A 487 -53.47 1.59 -3.66
C GLN A 487 -52.03 1.89 -3.21
N GLY A 488 -51.52 3.07 -3.54
CA GLY A 488 -50.24 3.55 -3.03
C GLY A 488 -50.23 3.71 -1.50
N SER A 489 -51.24 4.35 -0.91
CA SER A 489 -51.35 4.43 0.56
C SER A 489 -51.50 3.05 1.20
N LYS A 490 -52.12 2.05 0.53
CA LYS A 490 -52.08 0.66 1.02
C LYS A 490 -50.66 0.11 1.03
N GLN A 491 -49.91 0.21 -0.07
CA GLN A 491 -48.54 -0.28 -0.16
C GLN A 491 -47.63 0.36 0.91
N LEU A 492 -47.80 1.66 1.21
CA LEU A 492 -47.09 2.32 2.32
C LEU A 492 -47.41 1.73 3.71
N ASN A 493 -48.66 1.31 3.97
CA ASN A 493 -49.01 0.63 5.21
C ASN A 493 -48.39 -0.78 5.26
N ASP A 494 -48.43 -1.52 4.14
CA ASP A 494 -47.91 -2.88 4.04
C ASP A 494 -46.36 -2.89 4.25
N ILE A 495 -45.63 -1.93 3.66
CA ILE A 495 -44.19 -1.66 3.92
C ILE A 495 -43.94 -1.40 5.41
N PHE A 496 -44.75 -0.55 6.05
CA PHE A 496 -44.55 -0.20 7.45
C PHE A 496 -44.83 -1.37 8.41
N GLU A 497 -45.82 -2.21 8.10
CA GLU A 497 -46.15 -3.41 8.86
C GLU A 497 -45.04 -4.47 8.75
N LYS A 498 -44.43 -4.60 7.57
CA LYS A 498 -43.24 -5.45 7.30
C LYS A 498 -42.06 -5.07 8.19
N ILE A 499 -41.69 -3.79 8.22
CA ILE A 499 -40.59 -3.25 9.06
C ILE A 499 -40.93 -3.38 10.56
N SER A 500 -42.19 -3.14 10.95
CA SER A 500 -42.64 -3.30 12.33
C SER A 500 -42.55 -4.75 12.81
N THR A 501 -42.93 -5.70 11.95
CA THR A 501 -42.85 -7.14 12.22
C THR A 501 -41.40 -7.59 12.34
N PHE A 502 -40.53 -7.13 11.44
CA PHE A 502 -39.10 -7.40 11.48
C PHE A 502 -38.45 -6.83 12.76
N ALA A 503 -38.80 -5.61 13.16
CA ALA A 503 -38.32 -4.98 14.40
C ALA A 503 -38.70 -5.78 15.66
N LYS A 504 -39.94 -6.30 15.71
CA LYS A 504 -40.40 -7.17 16.81
C LYS A 504 -39.68 -8.52 16.82
N LYS A 505 -39.42 -9.12 15.64
CA LYS A 505 -38.71 -10.41 15.48
C LYS A 505 -37.22 -10.33 15.85
N HIS A 506 -36.49 -9.30 15.39
CA HIS A 506 -35.01 -9.27 15.41
C HIS A 506 -34.38 -8.27 16.40
N PHE A 507 -35.13 -7.27 16.86
CA PHE A 507 -34.63 -6.20 17.71
C PHE A 507 -35.47 -5.99 18.99
N ASN A 508 -36.37 -6.93 19.29
CA ASN A 508 -37.22 -6.96 20.50
C ASN A 508 -37.93 -5.62 20.80
N THR A 509 -38.32 -4.87 19.74
CA THR A 509 -39.00 -3.58 19.94
C THR A 509 -40.40 -3.79 20.48
N SER A 510 -40.79 -3.00 21.48
CA SER A 510 -42.11 -3.03 22.09
C SER A 510 -43.26 -2.80 21.10
N GLU A 511 -44.47 -3.19 21.50
CA GLU A 511 -45.64 -3.11 20.62
C GLU A 511 -45.91 -1.67 20.15
N ASN A 512 -46.29 -1.55 18.89
CA ASN A 512 -46.14 -0.32 18.12
C ASN A 512 -47.31 0.64 18.41
N LYS A 513 -47.26 1.28 19.59
CA LYS A 513 -48.34 2.06 20.24
C LYS A 513 -48.99 3.18 19.39
N TYR A 514 -48.40 3.54 18.27
CA TYR A 514 -48.86 4.61 17.37
C TYR A 514 -49.78 4.10 16.24
N TYR A 515 -50.11 2.80 16.18
CA TYR A 515 -51.23 2.35 15.34
C TYR A 515 -52.56 2.92 15.86
N LYS A 516 -53.34 3.51 14.95
CA LYS A 516 -54.69 4.00 15.25
C LYS A 516 -55.57 2.80 15.62
N LYS A 517 -56.00 2.71 16.89
CA LYS A 517 -57.02 1.73 17.31
C LYS A 517 -58.27 1.94 16.46
N SER A 518 -58.83 0.85 15.94
CA SER A 518 -59.81 0.87 14.85
C SER A 518 -61.15 1.51 15.26
N GLY A 519 -61.33 2.78 14.90
CA GLY A 519 -62.62 3.48 14.89
C GLY A 519 -63.05 3.79 13.46
N SER A 520 -64.22 3.26 13.06
CA SER A 520 -65.02 3.62 11.87
C SER A 520 -64.29 4.11 10.59
N SER A 521 -64.14 3.19 9.63
CA SER A 521 -64.40 3.37 8.18
C SER A 521 -63.97 4.65 7.43
N ASN A 522 -63.35 4.44 6.26
CA ASN A 522 -63.25 5.39 5.13
C ASN A 522 -62.36 6.64 5.31
N SER A 523 -61.30 6.56 6.12
CA SER A 523 -60.18 7.50 5.97
C SER A 523 -59.21 7.02 4.89
N GLN A 524 -58.93 7.86 3.90
CA GLN A 524 -57.71 7.75 3.09
C GLN A 524 -56.49 8.12 3.97
N GLY A 525 -55.32 7.54 3.68
CA GLY A 525 -54.07 7.76 4.41
C GLY A 525 -53.71 6.65 5.41
N SER A 526 -52.55 6.79 6.06
CA SER A 526 -51.98 5.73 6.89
C SER A 526 -52.79 5.37 8.14
N LYS A 527 -52.77 4.07 8.51
CA LYS A 527 -53.25 3.53 9.79
C LYS A 527 -52.34 3.91 10.98
N PHE A 528 -51.14 4.42 10.71
CA PHE A 528 -50.12 4.75 11.71
C PHE A 528 -50.09 6.26 11.99
N ASN A 529 -49.89 6.65 13.25
CA ASN A 529 -49.64 8.04 13.62
C ASN A 529 -48.14 8.34 13.63
N PHE A 530 -47.59 8.67 12.45
CA PHE A 530 -46.18 9.04 12.33
C PHE A 530 -45.81 10.27 13.17
N ASN A 531 -46.71 11.25 13.35
CA ASN A 531 -46.43 12.46 14.12
C ASN A 531 -46.06 12.12 15.57
N ASP A 532 -46.81 11.24 16.23
CA ASP A 532 -46.51 10.81 17.60
C ASP A 532 -45.17 10.05 17.67
N PHE A 533 -44.88 9.20 16.67
CA PHE A 533 -43.60 8.48 16.58
C PHE A 533 -42.40 9.43 16.43
N ILE A 534 -42.49 10.43 15.53
CA ILE A 534 -41.43 11.43 15.37
C ILE A 534 -41.30 12.29 16.64
N ASN A 535 -42.42 12.74 17.23
CA ASN A 535 -42.41 13.53 18.46
C ASN A 535 -41.74 12.79 19.64
N ASP A 536 -42.03 11.51 19.83
CA ASP A 536 -41.37 10.71 20.86
C ASP A 536 -39.87 10.50 20.55
N LYS A 537 -39.46 10.31 19.29
CA LYS A 537 -38.03 10.22 18.94
C LYS A 537 -37.28 11.54 19.09
N VAL A 538 -37.91 12.68 18.80
CA VAL A 538 -37.37 14.01 19.13
C VAL A 538 -37.19 14.17 20.63
N LYS A 539 -38.15 13.69 21.44
CA LYS A 539 -38.11 13.76 22.90
C LYS A 539 -37.03 12.85 23.50
N GLU A 540 -36.91 11.61 23.00
CA GLU A 540 -35.80 10.70 23.35
C GLU A 540 -34.45 11.35 23.04
N ALA A 541 -34.23 11.83 21.80
CA ALA A 541 -32.98 12.44 21.39
C ALA A 541 -32.59 13.69 22.20
N LYS A 542 -33.56 14.58 22.50
CA LYS A 542 -33.36 15.72 23.40
C LYS A 542 -33.00 15.28 24.82
N SER A 543 -33.58 14.19 25.31
CA SER A 543 -33.27 13.62 26.63
C SER A 543 -31.84 13.09 26.69
N THR A 544 -31.43 12.27 25.71
CA THR A 544 -30.07 11.71 25.61
C THR A 544 -29.01 12.82 25.56
N LEU A 545 -29.20 13.83 24.71
CA LEU A 545 -28.26 14.96 24.64
C LEU A 545 -28.22 15.73 25.98
N SER A 546 -29.38 16.01 26.57
CA SER A 546 -29.44 16.72 27.85
C SER A 546 -28.75 15.96 28.99
N GLU A 547 -28.88 14.63 29.02
CA GLU A 547 -28.23 13.79 30.03
C GLU A 547 -26.70 13.85 29.94
N PHE A 548 -26.14 13.76 28.74
CA PHE A 548 -24.69 13.85 28.53
C PHE A 548 -24.15 15.28 28.71
N LEU A 549 -24.87 16.29 28.22
CA LEU A 549 -24.48 17.70 28.39
C LEU A 549 -24.48 18.10 29.87
N LYS A 550 -25.43 17.62 30.69
CA LYS A 550 -25.48 17.88 32.14
C LYS A 550 -24.35 17.20 32.93
N LYS A 551 -23.72 16.16 32.39
CA LYS A 551 -22.53 15.53 32.97
C LYS A 551 -21.24 16.34 32.72
N ASP A 552 -21.29 17.40 31.90
CA ASP A 552 -20.11 18.17 31.50
C ASP A 552 -20.30 19.69 31.63
N LYS A 553 -19.70 20.28 32.68
CA LYS A 553 -19.70 21.73 32.92
C LYS A 553 -19.18 22.56 31.72
N SER A 554 -18.34 21.99 30.87
CA SER A 554 -17.81 22.69 29.67
C SER A 554 -18.76 22.70 28.47
N LEU A 555 -19.90 22.01 28.58
CA LEU A 555 -20.97 21.91 27.59
C LEU A 555 -22.33 22.41 28.13
N GLN A 556 -22.38 22.88 29.37
CA GLN A 556 -23.61 23.28 30.05
C GLN A 556 -24.38 24.39 29.32
N GLU A 557 -23.69 25.26 28.59
CA GLU A 557 -24.28 26.28 27.69
C GLU A 557 -25.26 25.70 26.65
N PHE A 558 -25.05 24.45 26.20
CA PHE A 558 -25.95 23.82 25.23
C PHE A 558 -27.20 23.24 25.87
N VAL A 559 -27.19 22.92 27.17
CA VAL A 559 -28.38 22.42 27.89
C VAL A 559 -29.51 23.44 27.79
N GLU A 560 -29.20 24.72 28.02
CA GLU A 560 -30.16 25.82 27.92
C GLU A 560 -30.71 25.98 26.49
N ILE A 561 -29.92 25.66 25.46
CA ILE A 561 -30.37 25.69 24.06
C ILE A 561 -31.36 24.56 23.78
N ILE A 562 -31.13 23.35 24.32
CA ILE A 562 -32.07 22.22 24.19
C ILE A 562 -33.37 22.50 24.95
N GLU A 563 -33.27 22.90 26.22
CA GLU A 563 -34.43 23.06 27.12
C GLU A 563 -35.33 24.24 26.70
N ASN A 564 -34.76 25.33 26.17
CA ASN A 564 -35.55 26.44 25.59
C ASN A 564 -36.04 26.19 24.15
N ASN A 565 -35.88 24.98 23.60
CA ASN A 565 -36.21 24.63 22.20
C ASN A 565 -35.55 25.51 21.12
N LYS A 566 -34.45 26.22 21.42
CA LYS A 566 -33.72 27.09 20.48
C LYS A 566 -32.72 26.30 19.61
N LEU A 567 -33.05 25.06 19.30
CA LEU A 567 -32.14 24.10 18.70
C LEU A 567 -32.13 24.23 17.18
N ASP A 568 -31.02 24.73 16.62
CA ASP A 568 -30.80 24.84 15.18
C ASP A 568 -29.67 23.93 14.68
N LYS A 569 -29.47 23.90 13.36
CA LYS A 569 -28.42 23.09 12.71
C LYS A 569 -27.01 23.58 13.05
N THR A 570 -26.84 24.84 13.48
CA THR A 570 -25.56 25.39 13.95
C THR A 570 -25.20 24.88 15.35
N ALA A 571 -26.15 24.92 16.29
CA ALA A 571 -26.02 24.40 17.64
C ALA A 571 -25.76 22.89 17.62
N LEU A 572 -26.52 22.14 16.83
CA LEU A 572 -26.33 20.69 16.66
C LEU A 572 -24.91 20.34 16.17
N LYS A 573 -24.42 21.04 15.13
CA LYS A 573 -23.05 20.87 14.62
C LYS A 573 -21.98 21.22 15.67
N ASN A 574 -22.21 22.24 16.48
CA ASN A 574 -21.29 22.64 17.56
C ASN A 574 -21.26 21.63 18.71
N ILE A 575 -22.41 21.10 19.12
CA ILE A 575 -22.54 20.00 20.10
C ILE A 575 -21.74 18.78 19.61
N LYS A 576 -22.04 18.32 18.39
CA LYS A 576 -21.38 17.18 17.72
C LYS A 576 -19.85 17.35 17.69
N ARG A 577 -19.36 18.54 17.32
CA ARG A 577 -17.93 18.87 17.30
C ARG A 577 -17.28 18.83 18.69
N LYS A 578 -17.91 19.38 19.74
CA LYS A 578 -17.35 19.34 21.10
C LYS A 578 -17.28 17.92 21.66
N PHE A 579 -18.34 17.11 21.47
CA PHE A 579 -18.31 15.69 21.88
C PHE A 579 -17.24 14.90 21.12
N ALA A 580 -17.13 15.07 19.80
CA ALA A 580 -16.09 14.43 18.97
C ALA A 580 -14.66 14.76 19.45
N ILE A 581 -14.42 16.00 19.90
CA ILE A 581 -13.11 16.42 20.42
C ILE A 581 -12.83 15.79 21.80
N LYS A 582 -13.83 15.64 22.67
CA LYS A 582 -13.63 15.19 24.05
C LYS A 582 -13.61 13.67 24.21
N TYR A 583 -14.56 12.98 23.57
CA TYR A 583 -14.79 11.53 23.68
C TYR A 583 -14.28 10.78 22.44
N HIS A 584 -13.15 11.21 21.86
CA HIS A 584 -12.56 10.51 20.71
C HIS A 584 -11.96 9.17 21.18
N PRO A 585 -12.24 8.03 20.52
CA PRO A 585 -11.72 6.72 20.93
C PRO A 585 -10.19 6.66 21.10
N ASP A 586 -9.44 7.39 20.28
CA ASP A 586 -7.96 7.50 20.36
C ASP A 586 -7.45 8.25 21.61
N LYS A 587 -8.33 8.89 22.38
CA LYS A 587 -7.99 9.58 23.65
C LYS A 587 -8.26 8.72 24.89
N ALA A 588 -8.79 7.52 24.72
CA ALA A 588 -9.02 6.59 25.82
C ALA A 588 -7.70 6.02 26.34
N LYS A 589 -7.56 5.98 27.67
CA LYS A 589 -6.37 5.45 28.37
C LYS A 589 -6.29 3.91 28.35
N ASP A 590 -7.45 3.27 28.23
CA ASP A 590 -7.67 1.84 28.27
C ASP A 590 -8.87 1.48 27.38
N ASP A 591 -9.06 0.19 27.13
CA ASP A 591 -10.03 -0.27 26.15
C ASP A 591 -11.48 -0.28 26.65
N ASN A 592 -11.69 -0.32 27.97
CA ASN A 592 -13.02 -0.12 28.56
C ASN A 592 -13.46 1.33 28.36
N GLN A 593 -12.56 2.28 28.60
CA GLN A 593 -12.77 3.68 28.28
C GLN A 593 -12.94 3.91 26.76
N ARG A 594 -12.26 3.12 25.90
CA ARG A 594 -12.47 3.21 24.44
C ARG A 594 -13.85 2.72 24.02
N ALA A 595 -14.33 1.62 24.60
CA ALA A 595 -15.69 1.13 24.40
C ALA A 595 -16.72 2.17 24.88
N GLU A 596 -16.54 2.75 26.07
CA GLU A 596 -17.42 3.79 26.60
C GLU A 596 -17.42 5.04 25.71
N PHE A 597 -16.26 5.55 25.32
CA PHE A 597 -16.15 6.73 24.44
C PHE A 597 -16.81 6.49 23.08
N THR A 598 -16.63 5.29 22.52
CA THR A 598 -17.28 4.87 21.27
C THR A 598 -18.81 4.86 21.41
N ARG A 599 -19.34 4.27 22.49
CA ARG A 599 -20.78 4.26 22.81
C ARG A 599 -21.34 5.67 22.96
N ILE A 600 -20.68 6.53 23.75
CA ILE A 600 -21.07 7.94 23.95
C ILE A 600 -21.09 8.68 22.61
N PHE A 601 -20.04 8.54 21.80
CA PHE A 601 -19.96 9.19 20.49
C PHE A 601 -21.10 8.73 19.56
N GLN A 602 -21.47 7.46 19.59
CA GLN A 602 -22.58 6.92 18.78
C GLN A 602 -23.95 7.40 19.28
N GLU A 603 -24.22 7.34 20.58
CA GLU A 603 -25.48 7.83 21.17
C GLU A 603 -25.69 9.33 20.91
N ILE A 604 -24.65 10.15 21.06
CA ILE A 604 -24.67 11.58 20.72
C ILE A 604 -24.92 11.79 19.23
N ASN A 605 -24.21 11.07 18.35
CA ASN A 605 -24.40 11.22 16.91
C ASN A 605 -25.80 10.83 16.45
N ASN A 606 -26.37 9.74 16.98
CA ASN A 606 -27.74 9.31 16.66
C ASN A 606 -28.78 10.35 17.12
N ALA A 607 -28.63 10.88 18.34
CA ALA A 607 -29.52 11.90 18.86
C ALA A 607 -29.41 13.23 18.08
N VAL A 608 -28.19 13.62 17.69
CA VAL A 608 -27.99 14.78 16.79
C VAL A 608 -28.59 14.52 15.41
N GLU A 609 -28.32 13.37 14.78
CA GLU A 609 -28.82 13.04 13.43
C GLU A 609 -30.37 12.97 13.39
N THR A 610 -31.01 12.45 14.45
CA THR A 610 -32.48 12.46 14.61
C THR A 610 -33.05 13.88 14.60
N LEU A 611 -32.38 14.81 15.27
CA LEU A 611 -32.81 16.21 15.38
C LEU A 611 -32.44 17.01 14.13
N GLU A 612 -31.27 16.78 13.52
CA GLU A 612 -30.86 17.36 12.23
C GLU A 612 -31.82 16.98 11.09
N LYS A 613 -32.41 15.77 11.14
CA LYS A 613 -33.40 15.26 10.16
C LYS A 613 -34.83 15.72 10.39
N THR A 614 -35.17 16.21 11.60
CA THR A 614 -36.50 16.73 11.93
C THR A 614 -36.63 18.24 11.66
N LEU A 615 -35.49 18.93 11.54
CA LEU A 615 -35.36 20.36 11.20
C LEU A 615 -35.13 20.59 9.70
#